data_AF-A0A2V1AR16-F1
#
_entry.id   AF-A0A2V1AR16-F1
#
_cell.length_a   1.000
_cell.length_b   1.000
_cell.length_c   1.000
_cell.angle_alpha   90.00
_cell.angle_beta   90.00
_cell.angle_gamma   90.00
#
_symmetry.space_group_name_H-M   'P 1'
#
loop_
_entity.id
_entity.type
_entity.pdbx_description
1 polymer ?
#
loop_
_entity_poly.entity_id
_entity_poly.type
_entity_poly.pdbx_seq_one_letter_code
_entity_poly.pdbx_strand_id
1 'polypeptide(L)'
;MTDTAISTEPTAYRSFIDSLPFDPYKLDQEGLQILSTIRYDPSLTRKVPETVGDVKKANFFLFADHIERLQFTADFFTSSLKHEKLVEDLFPYEITEKFIFDQLRNSLFESQVRLDLPMKVRLLLKLNGEVIVELHETPIRPNLLDGLGEDFPISDRYDLYVNSEPALASPFTSFKTTQRDVYTNARNRSLPGLRPGKEEVILFNTANEVMEGSITNIAVKNENGQWVVYVELLERC
;
A
#
# COMPACT_ATOMS: atom_id res chain seq x y z
N MET A 1 -14.45 -7.97 -46.96
CA MET A 1 -14.97 -6.95 -46.01
C MET A 1 -14.84 -7.54 -44.62
N THR A 2 -13.74 -7.27 -43.95
CA THR A 2 -13.54 -7.54 -42.53
C THR A 2 -12.59 -6.44 -42.06
N ASP A 3 -13.18 -5.35 -41.59
CA ASP A 3 -12.46 -4.27 -40.94
C ASP A 3 -12.28 -4.67 -39.48
N THR A 4 -11.03 -4.88 -39.10
CA THR A 4 -10.63 -5.17 -37.73
C THR A 4 -10.46 -3.81 -37.04
N ALA A 5 -11.34 -3.48 -36.09
CA ALA A 5 -11.21 -2.29 -35.27
C ALA A 5 -9.93 -2.39 -34.41
N ILE A 6 -8.88 -1.69 -34.81
CA ILE A 6 -7.67 -1.48 -34.01
C ILE A 6 -7.99 -0.39 -32.98
N SER A 7 -7.85 -0.71 -31.70
CA SER A 7 -8.21 0.15 -30.57
C SER A 7 -7.44 1.49 -30.59
N THR A 8 -8.16 2.60 -30.51
CA THR A 8 -7.66 3.98 -30.57
C THR A 8 -7.21 4.56 -29.23
N GLU A 9 -7.07 3.75 -28.19
CA GLU A 9 -6.78 4.21 -26.81
C GLU A 9 -5.40 4.85 -26.54
N PRO A 10 -4.27 4.44 -27.17
CA PRO A 10 -2.96 4.96 -26.79
C PRO A 10 -2.78 6.47 -26.99
N THR A 11 -3.48 7.05 -27.96
CA THR A 11 -3.37 8.47 -28.34
C THR A 11 -4.18 9.39 -27.44
N ALA A 12 -5.37 8.95 -27.00
CA ALA A 12 -6.24 9.75 -26.14
C ALA A 12 -5.66 9.86 -24.71
N TYR A 13 -5.14 8.76 -24.17
CA TYR A 13 -4.49 8.76 -22.85
C TYR A 13 -3.25 9.66 -22.82
N ARG A 14 -2.36 9.54 -23.80
CA ARG A 14 -1.18 10.42 -23.90
C ARG A 14 -1.56 11.89 -24.05
N SER A 15 -2.54 12.20 -24.91
CA SER A 15 -3.02 13.58 -25.07
C SER A 15 -3.62 14.14 -23.77
N PHE A 16 -4.27 13.31 -22.97
CA PHE A 16 -4.77 13.70 -21.64
C PHE A 16 -3.61 13.98 -20.68
N ILE A 17 -2.62 13.09 -20.59
CA ILE A 17 -1.42 13.30 -19.77
C ILE A 17 -0.71 14.60 -20.17
N ASP A 18 -0.49 14.82 -21.47
CA ASP A 18 0.18 16.01 -22.00
C ASP A 18 -0.63 17.31 -21.75
N SER A 19 -1.95 17.20 -21.52
CA SER A 19 -2.81 18.33 -21.18
C SER A 19 -2.78 18.72 -19.70
N LEU A 20 -2.22 17.87 -18.84
CA LEU A 20 -2.17 18.14 -17.41
C LEU A 20 -1.20 19.30 -17.13
N PRO A 21 -1.55 20.23 -16.22
CA PRO A 21 -0.67 21.33 -15.86
C PRO A 21 0.52 20.90 -14.98
N PHE A 22 0.66 19.61 -14.71
CA PHE A 22 1.71 19.00 -13.90
C PHE A 22 2.09 17.63 -14.48
N ASP A 23 3.29 17.16 -14.17
CA ASP A 23 3.73 15.81 -14.51
C ASP A 23 3.25 14.82 -13.42
N PRO A 24 2.28 13.93 -13.72
CA PRO A 24 1.74 12.99 -12.75
C PRO A 24 2.73 11.86 -12.40
N TYR A 25 3.85 11.76 -13.12
CA TYR A 25 4.92 10.78 -12.90
C TYR A 25 6.15 11.39 -12.23
N LYS A 26 6.10 12.70 -11.90
CA LYS A 26 7.22 13.39 -11.28
C LYS A 26 7.60 12.76 -9.95
N LEU A 27 8.84 12.27 -9.88
CA LEU A 27 9.41 11.67 -8.69
C LEU A 27 10.07 12.72 -7.79
N ASP A 28 9.67 12.80 -6.53
CA ASP A 28 10.42 13.53 -5.50
C ASP A 28 11.57 12.65 -4.99
N GLN A 29 12.76 12.78 -5.59
CA GLN A 29 13.91 11.91 -5.28
C GLN A 29 14.39 12.04 -3.81
N GLU A 30 14.18 13.19 -3.18
CA GLU A 30 14.66 13.44 -1.82
C GLU A 30 13.58 13.12 -0.76
N GLY A 31 12.32 13.37 -1.08
CA GLY A 31 11.19 13.16 -0.16
C GLY A 31 10.44 11.84 -0.33
N LEU A 32 10.57 11.12 -1.45
CA LEU A 32 9.86 9.87 -1.67
C LEU A 32 10.39 8.76 -0.75
N GLN A 33 9.44 8.10 -0.09
CA GLN A 33 9.70 6.89 0.68
C GLN A 33 8.73 5.81 0.26
N ILE A 34 9.25 4.61 0.05
CA ILE A 34 8.47 3.41 -0.13
C ILE A 34 7.93 3.01 1.25
N LEU A 35 6.63 2.73 1.33
CA LEU A 35 5.93 2.53 2.57
C LEU A 35 5.42 1.09 2.68
N SER A 36 5.67 0.47 3.82
CA SER A 36 4.99 -0.74 4.25
C SER A 36 4.35 -0.52 5.61
N THR A 37 3.09 -0.94 5.77
CA THR A 37 2.38 -0.91 7.06
C THR A 37 2.07 -2.33 7.44
N ILE A 38 2.72 -2.83 8.49
CA ILE A 38 2.73 -4.24 8.88
C ILE A 38 2.12 -4.35 10.28
N ARG A 39 1.35 -5.41 10.54
CA ARG A 39 0.91 -5.74 11.90
C ARG A 39 1.94 -6.66 12.54
N TYR A 40 2.60 -6.19 13.59
CA TYR A 40 3.22 -7.08 14.56
C TYR A 40 2.13 -7.61 15.49
N ASP A 41 2.06 -8.92 15.67
CA ASP A 41 1.13 -9.56 16.58
C ASP A 41 1.77 -10.80 17.23
N PRO A 42 1.91 -10.82 18.57
CA PRO A 42 2.51 -11.95 19.28
C PRO A 42 1.67 -13.23 19.18
N SER A 43 0.36 -13.11 18.95
CA SER A 43 -0.55 -14.25 18.85
C SER A 43 -0.38 -15.09 17.58
N LEU A 44 0.32 -14.56 16.56
CA LEU A 44 0.63 -15.27 15.32
C LEU A 44 1.66 -16.40 15.51
N THR A 45 2.25 -16.51 16.71
CA THR A 45 3.17 -17.60 17.08
C THR A 45 2.68 -18.32 18.32
N ARG A 46 3.04 -19.61 18.45
CA ARG A 46 2.63 -20.44 19.59
C ARG A 46 3.10 -19.94 20.95
N LYS A 47 4.26 -19.28 21.00
CA LYS A 47 4.85 -18.71 22.22
C LYS A 47 4.91 -17.20 22.06
N VAL A 48 4.30 -16.47 22.99
CA VAL A 48 4.42 -15.02 23.07
C VAL A 48 5.90 -14.66 23.32
N PRO A 49 6.49 -13.74 22.52
CA PRO A 49 7.86 -13.30 22.73
C PRO A 49 8.04 -12.61 24.09
N GLU A 50 9.01 -13.05 24.89
CA GLU A 50 9.39 -12.42 26.16
C GLU A 50 10.55 -11.44 25.96
N THR A 51 11.42 -11.75 25.00
CA THR A 51 12.55 -10.92 24.59
C THR A 51 12.51 -10.65 23.09
N VAL A 52 13.24 -9.63 22.64
CA VAL A 52 13.44 -9.38 21.20
C VAL A 52 14.14 -10.56 20.52
N GLY A 53 14.88 -11.37 21.28
CA GLY A 53 15.44 -12.67 20.85
C GLY A 53 14.40 -13.67 20.37
N ASP A 54 13.22 -13.65 21.00
CA ASP A 54 12.14 -14.60 20.75
C ASP A 54 11.24 -14.20 19.57
N VAL A 55 11.31 -12.93 19.14
CA VAL A 55 10.53 -12.42 18.01
C VAL A 55 10.94 -13.13 16.73
N LYS A 56 9.93 -13.61 15.99
CA LYS A 56 10.09 -14.32 14.72
C LYS A 56 9.46 -13.51 13.59
N LYS A 57 9.88 -13.81 12.37
CA LYS A 57 9.27 -13.28 11.14
C LYS A 57 7.75 -13.50 11.11
N ALA A 58 7.30 -14.66 11.59
CA ALA A 58 5.88 -15.01 11.70
C ALA A 58 5.08 -14.12 12.67
N ASN A 59 5.72 -13.36 13.56
CA ASN A 59 5.01 -12.34 14.36
C ASN A 59 4.61 -11.12 13.54
N PHE A 60 5.11 -10.97 12.31
CA PHE A 60 4.73 -9.91 11.40
C PHE A 60 3.77 -10.51 10.36
N PHE A 61 2.51 -10.06 10.39
CA PHE A 61 1.47 -10.57 9.51
C PHE A 61 1.86 -10.36 8.04
N LEU A 62 1.81 -11.42 7.23
CA LEU A 62 2.19 -11.42 5.81
C LEU A 62 3.61 -10.90 5.54
N PHE A 63 4.56 -11.22 6.43
CA PHE A 63 5.93 -10.70 6.35
C PHE A 63 6.58 -10.91 4.97
N ALA A 64 6.50 -12.12 4.41
CA ALA A 64 7.09 -12.42 3.11
C ALA A 64 6.51 -11.53 1.99
N ASP A 65 5.18 -11.39 1.94
CA ASP A 65 4.50 -10.53 0.95
C ASP A 65 4.91 -9.05 1.10
N HIS A 66 5.11 -8.59 2.33
CA HIS A 66 5.62 -7.24 2.58
C HIS A 66 7.04 -7.05 2.06
N ILE A 67 7.92 -8.05 2.17
CA ILE A 67 9.29 -7.98 1.65
C ILE A 67 9.30 -8.02 0.12
N GLU A 68 8.58 -8.95 -0.50
CA GLU A 68 8.50 -9.06 -1.96
C GLU A 68 8.00 -7.75 -2.58
N ARG A 69 6.93 -7.17 -2.02
CA ARG A 69 6.42 -5.87 -2.50
C ARG A 69 7.45 -4.75 -2.32
N LEU A 70 8.16 -4.71 -1.19
CA LEU A 70 9.20 -3.69 -0.94
C LEU A 70 10.34 -3.79 -1.96
N GLN A 71 10.82 -5.01 -2.22
CA GLN A 71 11.87 -5.28 -3.21
C GLN A 71 11.41 -4.86 -4.60
N PHE A 72 10.25 -5.34 -5.05
CA PHE A 72 9.70 -5.01 -6.37
C PHE A 72 9.50 -3.50 -6.55
N THR A 73 9.00 -2.80 -5.53
CA THR A 73 8.81 -1.34 -5.58
C THR A 73 10.14 -0.60 -5.63
N ALA A 74 11.12 -1.03 -4.84
CA ALA A 74 12.44 -0.42 -4.85
C ALA A 74 13.12 -0.62 -6.20
N ASP A 75 13.07 -1.82 -6.76
CA ASP A 75 13.62 -2.12 -8.08
C ASP A 75 12.98 -1.26 -9.17
N PHE A 76 11.66 -1.05 -9.12
CA PHE A 76 10.95 -0.17 -10.05
C PHE A 76 11.50 1.27 -10.01
N PHE A 77 11.44 1.93 -8.85
CA PHE A 77 11.83 3.33 -8.74
C PHE A 77 13.33 3.56 -8.95
N THR A 78 14.17 2.63 -8.49
CA THR A 78 15.63 2.71 -8.72
C THR A 78 15.98 2.50 -10.19
N SER A 79 15.29 1.59 -10.90
CA SER A 79 15.49 1.38 -12.34
C SER A 79 15.04 2.58 -13.16
N SER A 80 13.89 3.19 -12.84
CA SER A 80 13.44 4.44 -13.49
C SER A 80 14.49 5.54 -13.40
N LEU A 81 15.14 5.69 -12.24
CA LEU A 81 16.18 6.69 -12.02
C LEU A 81 17.48 6.39 -12.77
N LYS A 82 17.85 5.11 -12.96
CA LYS A 82 19.01 4.71 -13.78
C LYS A 82 18.82 5.06 -15.27
N HIS A 83 17.58 5.07 -15.76
CA HIS A 83 17.30 5.49 -17.13
C HIS A 83 17.45 7.00 -17.32
N GLU A 84 17.11 7.80 -16.30
CA GLU A 84 17.24 9.27 -16.35
C GLU A 84 18.67 9.76 -16.13
N LYS A 85 19.41 9.09 -15.23
CA LYS A 85 20.80 9.40 -14.92
C LYS A 85 21.65 8.20 -15.36
N LEU A 86 22.43 8.34 -16.44
CA LEU A 86 23.42 7.39 -16.98
C LEU A 86 24.51 6.99 -15.93
N VAL A 87 24.13 6.45 -14.78
CA VAL A 87 25.01 6.20 -13.64
C VAL A 87 24.65 4.83 -13.06
N GLU A 88 25.52 3.85 -13.32
CA GLU A 88 25.39 2.46 -12.89
C GLU A 88 25.40 2.29 -11.35
N ASP A 89 25.92 3.29 -10.62
CA ASP A 89 26.27 3.19 -9.19
C ASP A 89 25.28 3.83 -8.19
N LEU A 90 24.08 4.25 -8.61
CA LEU A 90 23.19 5.03 -7.73
C LEU A 90 22.59 4.25 -6.54
N PHE A 91 22.60 2.92 -6.55
CA PHE A 91 21.94 2.11 -5.51
C PHE A 91 22.84 0.98 -5.00
N PRO A 92 23.62 1.21 -3.93
CA PRO A 92 24.60 0.24 -3.42
C PRO A 92 23.98 -0.83 -2.51
N TYR A 93 22.66 -0.98 -2.46
CA TYR A 93 21.99 -1.78 -1.44
C TYR A 93 21.09 -2.87 -2.03
N GLU A 94 21.17 -4.05 -1.42
CA GLU A 94 20.24 -5.15 -1.63
C GLU A 94 19.29 -5.21 -0.44
N ILE A 95 17.98 -5.09 -0.69
CA ILE A 95 16.97 -5.25 0.35
C ILE A 95 16.76 -6.73 0.57
N THR A 96 17.35 -7.28 1.63
CA THR A 96 17.15 -8.68 1.99
C THR A 96 16.11 -8.81 3.11
N GLU A 97 15.44 -9.96 3.14
CA GLU A 97 14.53 -10.31 4.22
C GLU A 97 15.21 -10.23 5.60
N LYS A 98 16.47 -10.69 5.69
CA LYS A 98 17.28 -10.61 6.91
C LYS A 98 17.51 -9.16 7.33
N PHE A 99 17.91 -8.29 6.40
CA PHE A 99 18.17 -6.88 6.68
C PHE A 99 16.92 -6.21 7.27
N ILE A 100 15.76 -6.36 6.62
CA ILE A 100 14.51 -5.77 7.12
C ILE A 100 14.11 -6.36 8.47
N PHE A 101 14.24 -7.67 8.65
CA PHE A 101 13.92 -8.31 9.93
C PHE A 101 14.80 -7.81 11.08
N ASP A 102 16.10 -7.61 10.82
CA ASP A 102 17.03 -7.05 11.81
C ASP A 102 16.64 -5.60 12.17
N GLN A 103 16.28 -4.77 11.18
CA GLN A 103 15.79 -3.40 11.43
C GLN A 103 14.54 -3.39 12.30
N LEU A 104 13.58 -4.29 12.05
CA LEU A 104 12.37 -4.44 12.86
C LEU A 104 12.69 -4.84 14.31
N ARG A 105 13.59 -5.81 14.51
CA ARG A 105 14.00 -6.24 15.85
C ARG A 105 14.75 -5.15 16.60
N ASN A 106 15.67 -4.46 15.95
CA ASN A 106 16.39 -3.33 16.54
C ASN A 106 15.41 -2.24 16.98
N SER A 107 14.42 -1.91 16.13
CA SER A 107 13.40 -0.90 16.44
C SER A 107 12.52 -1.30 17.64
N LEU A 108 12.13 -2.58 17.74
CA LEU A 108 11.42 -3.11 18.92
C LEU A 108 12.26 -3.02 20.19
N PHE A 109 13.56 -3.31 20.10
CA PHE A 109 14.50 -3.23 21.21
C PHE A 109 14.71 -1.78 21.70
N GLU A 110 15.03 -0.88 20.77
CA GLU A 110 15.33 0.52 21.05
C GLU A 110 14.10 1.27 21.59
N SER A 111 12.91 0.98 21.04
CA SER A 111 11.67 1.62 21.46
C SER A 111 11.11 1.08 22.79
N GLN A 112 11.65 -0.03 23.29
CA GLN A 112 11.23 -0.69 24.54
C GLN A 112 9.71 -0.95 24.62
N VAL A 113 9.10 -1.26 23.48
CA VAL A 113 7.66 -1.54 23.41
C VAL A 113 7.34 -2.89 24.04
N ARG A 114 6.09 -3.05 24.48
CA ARG A 114 5.58 -4.32 24.99
C ARG A 114 5.46 -5.37 23.88
N LEU A 115 6.25 -6.44 23.98
CA LEU A 115 6.27 -7.54 23.01
C LEU A 115 5.05 -8.48 23.12
N ASP A 116 4.32 -8.39 24.22
CA ASP A 116 3.07 -9.14 24.44
C ASP A 116 1.83 -8.40 23.90
N LEU A 117 2.02 -7.21 23.30
CA LEU A 117 0.96 -6.45 22.65
C LEU A 117 1.19 -6.32 21.15
N PRO A 118 0.11 -6.29 20.34
CA PRO A 118 0.24 -6.05 18.92
C PRO A 118 0.60 -4.59 18.65
N MET A 119 1.35 -4.38 17.57
CA MET A 119 1.79 -3.07 17.13
C MET A 119 1.51 -2.88 15.65
N LYS A 120 1.13 -1.66 15.25
CA LYS A 120 1.19 -1.20 13.87
C LYS A 120 2.61 -0.73 13.61
N VAL A 121 3.30 -1.43 12.72
CA VAL A 121 4.64 -1.09 12.24
C VAL A 121 4.49 -0.29 10.96
N ARG A 122 5.07 0.90 10.91
CA ARG A 122 5.18 1.71 9.70
C ARG A 122 6.64 1.76 9.29
N LEU A 123 6.97 1.00 8.25
CA LEU A 123 8.30 0.91 7.68
C LEU A 123 8.38 1.84 6.46
N LEU A 124 9.38 2.72 6.47
CA LEU A 124 9.67 3.68 5.41
C LEU A 124 11.06 3.38 4.86
N LEU A 125 11.16 3.12 3.57
CA LEU A 125 12.40 2.89 2.87
C LEU A 125 12.66 4.07 1.93
N LYS A 126 13.74 4.80 2.17
CA LYS A 126 14.21 5.85 1.26
C LYS A 126 14.91 5.21 0.06
N LEU A 127 14.95 5.95 -1.05
CA LEU A 127 15.65 5.51 -2.26
C LEU A 127 17.17 5.40 -2.09
N ASN A 128 17.77 5.95 -1.02
CA ASN A 128 19.18 5.73 -0.71
C ASN A 128 19.45 4.45 0.11
N GLY A 129 18.41 3.67 0.42
CA GLY A 129 18.50 2.43 1.20
C GLY A 129 18.31 2.59 2.71
N GLU A 130 18.16 3.82 3.21
CA GLU A 130 17.86 4.07 4.62
C GLU A 130 16.46 3.57 4.97
N VAL A 131 16.36 2.82 6.08
CA VAL A 131 15.11 2.29 6.61
C VAL A 131 14.78 3.01 7.92
N ILE A 132 13.55 3.52 8.00
CA ILE A 132 12.97 4.09 9.21
C ILE A 132 11.79 3.22 9.61
N VAL A 133 11.70 2.89 10.90
CA VAL A 133 10.60 2.09 11.45
C VAL A 133 9.92 2.89 12.56
N GLU A 134 8.63 3.10 12.40
CA GLU A 134 7.76 3.73 13.39
C GLU A 134 6.84 2.66 14.00
N LEU A 135 6.71 2.67 15.32
CA LEU A 135 5.88 1.72 16.05
C LEU A 135 4.72 2.46 16.70
N HIS A 136 3.50 1.98 16.46
CA HIS A 136 2.29 2.54 17.06
C HIS A 136 1.47 1.43 17.71
N GLU A 137 0.86 1.75 18.85
CA GLU A 137 -0.09 0.84 19.48
C GLU A 137 -1.27 0.56 18.54
N THR A 138 -1.77 -0.68 18.57
CA THR A 138 -2.96 -1.09 17.82
C THR A 138 -3.79 -2.03 18.68
N PRO A 139 -5.13 -2.08 18.49
CA PRO A 139 -5.97 -2.96 19.28
C PRO A 139 -5.62 -4.45 19.11
N ILE A 140 -5.85 -5.21 20.17
CA ILE A 140 -5.86 -6.68 20.14
C ILE A 140 -7.02 -7.14 19.25
N ARG A 141 -6.72 -8.05 18.33
CA ARG A 141 -7.68 -8.64 17.39
C ARG A 141 -7.53 -10.17 17.46
N PRO A 142 -8.44 -10.86 18.18
CA PRO A 142 -8.36 -12.32 18.31
C PRO A 142 -8.43 -13.05 16.97
N ASN A 143 -9.18 -12.50 16.02
CA ASN A 143 -9.29 -12.99 14.66
C ASN A 143 -9.11 -11.81 13.69
N LEU A 144 -8.04 -11.83 12.88
CA LEU A 144 -7.75 -10.78 11.90
C LEU A 144 -8.70 -10.82 10.69
N LEU A 145 -9.48 -11.89 10.54
CA LEU A 145 -10.38 -12.13 9.42
C LEU A 145 -11.87 -12.09 9.83
N ASP A 146 -12.17 -11.61 11.04
CA ASP A 146 -13.55 -11.53 11.56
C ASP A 146 -14.45 -10.59 10.74
N GLY A 147 -13.86 -9.63 10.01
CA GLY A 147 -14.57 -8.70 9.12
C GLY A 147 -15.13 -9.31 7.83
N LEU A 148 -14.83 -10.57 7.51
CA LEU A 148 -15.31 -11.24 6.28
C LEU A 148 -16.64 -11.97 6.47
N GLY A 149 -17.10 -12.15 7.71
CA GLY A 149 -18.35 -12.84 8.05
C GLY A 149 -19.59 -11.94 7.88
N GLU A 150 -20.73 -12.56 7.55
CA GLU A 150 -22.02 -11.84 7.46
C GLU A 150 -22.53 -11.38 8.83
N ASP A 151 -22.05 -12.01 9.90
CA ASP A 151 -22.31 -11.72 11.31
C ASP A 151 -21.48 -10.54 11.87
N PHE A 152 -20.60 -9.94 11.06
CA PHE A 152 -19.79 -8.80 11.50
C PHE A 152 -20.67 -7.62 11.94
N PRO A 153 -20.51 -7.08 13.18
CA PRO A 153 -21.43 -6.11 13.76
C PRO A 153 -21.60 -4.85 12.89
N ILE A 154 -22.85 -4.45 12.64
CA ILE A 154 -23.16 -3.27 11.82
C ILE A 154 -22.48 -2.01 12.38
N SER A 155 -22.42 -1.85 13.70
CA SER A 155 -21.74 -0.74 14.38
C SER A 155 -20.24 -0.66 14.09
N ASP A 156 -19.63 -1.77 13.68
CA ASP A 156 -18.21 -1.89 13.36
C ASP A 156 -17.91 -1.86 11.86
N ARG A 157 -18.94 -1.91 11.01
CA ARG A 157 -18.80 -1.75 9.55
C ARG A 157 -18.40 -0.32 9.20
N TYR A 158 -17.62 -0.20 8.13
CA TYR A 158 -17.21 1.08 7.57
C TYR A 158 -18.33 1.70 6.75
N ASP A 159 -18.46 3.02 6.82
CA ASP A 159 -19.26 3.77 5.86
C ASP A 159 -18.40 4.07 4.62
N LEU A 160 -18.93 3.72 3.45
CA LEU A 160 -18.24 3.86 2.17
C LEU A 160 -18.79 5.05 1.39
N TYR A 161 -17.88 5.91 0.95
CA TYR A 161 -18.17 7.07 0.11
C TYR A 161 -17.47 6.89 -1.22
N VAL A 162 -18.08 7.30 -2.33
CA VAL A 162 -17.41 7.26 -3.64
C VAL A 162 -16.81 8.63 -3.90
N ASN A 163 -15.53 8.69 -4.26
CA ASN A 163 -14.88 9.94 -4.63
C ASN A 163 -15.63 10.58 -5.80
N SER A 164 -15.73 11.91 -5.85
CA SER A 164 -16.48 12.56 -6.93
C SER A 164 -15.66 12.81 -8.21
N GLU A 165 -14.36 12.53 -8.17
CA GLU A 165 -13.41 12.76 -9.28
C GLU A 165 -12.68 11.46 -9.63
N PRO A 166 -12.38 11.20 -10.91
CA PRO A 166 -11.57 10.07 -11.29
C PRO A 166 -10.14 10.24 -10.79
N ALA A 167 -9.52 9.13 -10.38
CA ALA A 167 -8.10 9.04 -10.11
C ALA A 167 -7.34 8.67 -11.38
N LEU A 168 -6.18 9.27 -11.58
CA LEU A 168 -5.27 8.88 -12.64
C LEU A 168 -4.38 7.73 -12.17
N ALA A 169 -4.36 6.65 -12.95
CA ALA A 169 -3.44 5.54 -12.77
C ALA A 169 -1.99 6.02 -12.88
N SER A 170 -1.18 5.76 -11.86
CA SER A 170 0.23 6.15 -11.82
C SER A 170 1.04 5.22 -10.91
N PRO A 171 2.38 5.29 -10.92
CA PRO A 171 3.20 4.58 -9.94
C PRO A 171 2.79 4.88 -8.48
N PHE A 172 2.21 6.04 -8.21
CA PHE A 172 1.76 6.42 -6.87
C PHE A 172 0.40 5.83 -6.47
N THR A 173 -0.34 5.25 -7.42
CA THR A 173 -1.52 4.42 -7.14
C THR A 173 -1.19 2.93 -7.10
N SER A 174 -0.25 2.48 -7.94
CA SER A 174 0.12 1.06 -7.98
C SER A 174 1.14 0.65 -6.91
N PHE A 175 2.02 1.57 -6.48
CA PHE A 175 3.00 1.33 -5.43
C PHE A 175 2.67 2.08 -4.15
N LYS A 176 2.90 1.42 -3.00
CA LYS A 176 2.68 2.03 -1.70
C LYS A 176 3.85 2.94 -1.34
N THR A 177 3.64 4.25 -1.49
CA THR A 177 4.64 5.28 -1.15
C THR A 177 4.09 6.32 -0.18
N THR A 178 4.91 7.29 0.21
CA THR A 178 4.50 8.49 0.95
C THR A 178 3.87 9.56 0.07
N GLN A 179 4.05 9.51 -1.25
CA GLN A 179 3.40 10.41 -2.20
C GLN A 179 1.96 9.96 -2.41
N ARG A 180 1.03 10.58 -1.66
CA ARG A 180 -0.34 10.09 -1.49
C ARG A 180 -1.40 11.15 -1.77
N ASP A 181 -1.05 12.21 -2.50
CA ASP A 181 -1.94 13.36 -2.73
C ASP A 181 -3.28 12.95 -3.35
N VAL A 182 -3.27 12.00 -4.30
CA VAL A 182 -4.51 11.45 -4.90
C VAL A 182 -5.45 10.91 -3.82
N TYR A 183 -4.93 10.10 -2.90
CA TYR A 183 -5.72 9.53 -1.81
C TYR A 183 -6.10 10.57 -0.74
N THR A 184 -5.17 11.46 -0.38
CA THR A 184 -5.41 12.52 0.61
C THR A 184 -6.51 13.47 0.13
N ASN A 185 -6.45 13.88 -1.13
CA ASN A 185 -7.45 14.76 -1.75
C ASN A 185 -8.81 14.06 -1.85
N ALA A 186 -8.85 12.78 -2.25
CA ALA A 186 -10.08 11.99 -2.28
C ALA A 186 -10.74 11.92 -0.90
N ARG A 187 -9.96 11.67 0.16
CA ARG A 187 -10.45 11.64 1.55
C ARG A 187 -10.99 13.00 1.99
N ASN A 188 -10.22 14.07 1.78
CA ASN A 188 -10.59 15.43 2.18
C ASN A 188 -11.88 15.91 1.54
N ARG A 189 -12.13 15.49 0.29
CA ARG A 189 -13.32 15.89 -0.47
C ARG A 189 -14.55 15.06 -0.15
N SER A 190 -14.39 13.77 0.13
CA SER A 190 -15.51 12.81 0.11
C SER A 190 -15.92 12.32 1.49
N LEU A 191 -15.02 12.34 2.48
CA LEU A 191 -15.33 11.86 3.82
C LEU A 191 -15.97 12.97 4.66
N PRO A 192 -17.18 12.76 5.21
CA PRO A 192 -17.86 13.79 5.99
C PRO A 192 -17.34 13.89 7.43
N GLY A 193 -16.57 12.89 7.90
CA GLY A 193 -16.02 12.88 9.26
C GLY A 193 -17.06 12.57 10.34
N LEU A 194 -18.15 11.88 9.97
CA LEU A 194 -19.24 11.54 10.89
C LEU A 194 -18.85 10.38 11.81
N ARG A 195 -18.03 9.46 11.31
CA ARG A 195 -17.51 8.30 12.06
C ARG A 195 -15.99 8.17 11.87
N PRO A 196 -15.19 9.07 12.48
CA PRO A 196 -13.73 9.04 12.35
C PRO A 196 -13.14 7.66 12.64
N GLY A 197 -12.35 7.15 11.69
CA GLY A 197 -11.73 5.82 11.77
C GLY A 197 -12.60 4.65 11.27
N LYS A 198 -13.88 4.89 10.93
CA LYS A 198 -14.81 3.92 10.34
C LYS A 198 -15.43 4.43 9.04
N GLU A 199 -14.71 5.27 8.31
CA GLU A 199 -15.12 5.80 7.02
C GLU A 199 -14.00 5.55 6.00
N GLU A 200 -14.38 5.15 4.79
CA GLU A 200 -13.47 4.93 3.67
C GLU A 200 -14.04 5.53 2.38
N VAL A 201 -13.15 6.00 1.51
CA VAL A 201 -13.48 6.52 0.20
C VAL A 201 -13.01 5.55 -0.88
N ILE A 202 -13.91 5.22 -1.80
CA ILE A 202 -13.67 4.40 -3.00
C ILE A 202 -13.22 5.31 -4.14
N LEU A 203 -12.13 4.94 -4.79
CA LEU A 203 -11.58 5.60 -5.97
C LEU A 203 -11.96 4.82 -7.24
N PHE A 204 -12.16 5.55 -8.33
CA PHE A 204 -12.38 5.00 -9.66
C PHE A 204 -11.46 5.69 -10.68
N ASN A 205 -11.08 5.00 -11.76
CA ASN A 205 -10.16 5.50 -12.77
C ASN A 205 -10.85 6.39 -13.83
N THR A 206 -10.10 6.93 -14.78
CA THR A 206 -10.66 7.73 -15.89
C THR A 206 -11.59 6.97 -16.84
N ALA A 207 -11.62 5.63 -16.77
CA ALA A 207 -12.54 4.77 -17.50
C ALA A 207 -13.83 4.45 -16.69
N ASN A 208 -14.03 5.09 -15.54
CA ASN A 208 -15.13 4.84 -14.60
C ASN A 208 -15.13 3.42 -14.00
N GLU A 209 -13.95 2.81 -13.87
CA GLU A 209 -13.79 1.50 -13.25
C GLU A 209 -13.33 1.66 -11.80
N VAL A 210 -13.86 0.83 -10.90
CA VAL A 210 -13.44 0.82 -9.49
C VAL A 210 -11.99 0.37 -9.38
N MET A 211 -11.19 1.10 -8.61
CA MET A 211 -9.80 0.76 -8.32
C MET A 211 -9.69 0.12 -6.93
N GLU A 212 -9.72 0.96 -5.91
CA GLU A 212 -9.49 0.60 -4.50
C GLU A 212 -10.06 1.68 -3.58
N GLY A 213 -9.98 1.46 -2.27
CA GLY A 213 -10.20 2.48 -1.26
C GLY A 213 -8.93 3.28 -0.95
N SER A 214 -9.04 4.36 -0.20
CA SER A 214 -7.85 5.20 0.07
C SER A 214 -6.76 4.51 0.90
N ILE A 215 -7.12 3.55 1.76
CA ILE A 215 -6.17 2.73 2.52
C ILE A 215 -6.48 1.22 2.48
N THR A 216 -7.39 0.77 1.61
CA THR A 216 -7.87 -0.62 1.52
C THR A 216 -8.07 -1.06 0.08
N ASN A 217 -7.82 -2.33 -0.24
CA ASN A 217 -8.34 -2.93 -1.48
C ASN A 217 -9.84 -3.24 -1.37
N ILE A 218 -10.52 -3.43 -2.50
CA ILE A 218 -11.96 -3.68 -2.56
C ILE A 218 -12.24 -5.06 -3.16
N ALA A 219 -13.12 -5.81 -2.49
CA ALA A 219 -13.73 -7.01 -3.02
C ALA A 219 -15.26 -6.90 -2.92
N VAL A 220 -15.98 -7.26 -3.98
CA VAL A 220 -17.43 -7.21 -4.05
C VAL A 220 -17.98 -8.62 -4.23
N LYS A 221 -18.91 -9.03 -3.38
CA LYS A 221 -19.61 -10.32 -3.49
C LYS A 221 -20.75 -10.17 -4.51
N ASN A 222 -20.71 -10.93 -5.60
CA ASN A 222 -21.77 -10.93 -6.59
C ASN A 222 -23.02 -11.68 -6.09
N GLU A 223 -24.11 -11.64 -6.87
CA GLU A 223 -25.38 -12.31 -6.54
C GLU A 223 -25.24 -13.84 -6.38
N ASN A 224 -24.22 -14.45 -7.01
CA ASN A 224 -23.90 -15.86 -6.89
C ASN A 224 -23.04 -16.19 -5.65
N GLY A 225 -22.74 -15.19 -4.82
CA GLY A 225 -21.92 -15.34 -3.63
C GLY A 225 -20.41 -15.38 -3.86
N GLN A 226 -19.94 -15.08 -5.08
CA GLN A 226 -18.53 -15.08 -5.44
C GLN A 226 -17.90 -13.71 -5.21
N TRP A 227 -16.70 -13.68 -4.63
CA TRP A 227 -15.95 -12.45 -4.44
C TRP A 227 -15.19 -12.07 -5.71
N VAL A 228 -15.42 -10.85 -6.19
CA VAL A 228 -14.68 -10.20 -7.27
C VAL A 228 -13.77 -9.15 -6.66
N VAL A 229 -12.46 -9.30 -6.84
CA VAL A 229 -11.46 -8.32 -6.39
C VAL A 229 -11.14 -7.39 -7.55
N TYR A 230 -11.17 -6.09 -7.30
CA TYR A 230 -10.72 -5.10 -8.26
C TYR A 230 -9.22 -4.89 -8.05
N VAL A 231 -8.44 -5.14 -9.09
CA VAL A 231 -6.99 -4.96 -9.12
C VAL A 231 -6.69 -4.03 -10.29
N GLU A 232 -5.93 -2.97 -10.03
CA GLU A 232 -5.34 -2.17 -11.10
C GLU A 232 -4.32 -3.05 -11.83
N LEU A 233 -4.72 -3.63 -12.96
CA LEU A 233 -3.81 -4.34 -13.85
C LEU A 233 -3.04 -3.30 -14.65
N LEU A 234 -1.79 -3.01 -14.25
CA LEU A 234 -0.78 -2.50 -15.17
C LEU A 234 -0.33 -3.63 -16.14
N GLU A 235 -1.29 -4.26 -16.82
CA GLU A 235 -0.99 -5.06 -18.00
C GLU A 235 -0.78 -4.08 -19.15
N ARG A 236 0.48 -3.67 -19.36
CA ARG A 236 1.08 -2.96 -20.52
C ARG A 236 1.89 -1.72 -20.08
N CYS A 237 3.07 -1.96 -19.54
CA CYS A 237 4.22 -1.07 -19.74
C CYS A 237 5.34 -1.91 -20.35
#